data_AF-A0A1Q8JJ60-F1
#
_entry.id   AF-A0A1Q8JJ60-F1
#
_cell.length_a   1.000
_cell.length_b   1.000
_cell.length_c   1.000
_cell.angle_alpha   90.00
_cell.angle_beta   90.00
_cell.angle_gamma   90.00
#
_symmetry.space_group_name_H-M   'P 1'
#
loop_
_entity.id
_entity.type
_entity.pdbx_description
1 polymer ?
#
loop_
_entity_poly.entity_id
_entity_poly.type
_entity_poly.pdbx_seq_one_letter_code
_entity_poly.pdbx_strand_id
1 'polypeptide(L)' 'MITVSTTDGVGLIELNRPERRNALDIATCRQLVGAAEQVRADGARAVVVAGNGPAFCSGADFG' A
#
# COMPACT_ATOMS: atom_id res chain seq x y z
N MET A 1 -5.90 -6.09 -2.48
CA MET A 1 -6.08 -5.14 -1.36
C MET A 1 -4.97 -4.09 -1.31
N ILE A 2 -4.06 -4.04 -2.28
CA ILE A 2 -3.12 -2.93 -2.49
C ILE A 2 -2.87 -2.83 -4.00
N THR A 3 -2.63 -1.64 -4.52
CA THR A 3 -2.14 -1.43 -5.90
C THR A 3 -0.72 -0.87 -5.85
N VAL A 4 0.06 -1.14 -6.91
CA VAL A 4 1.46 -0.74 -7.00
C VAL A 4 1.73 -0.18 -8.39
N SER A 5 2.41 0.96 -8.46
CA SER A 5 2.99 1.48 -9.70
C SER A 5 4.32 2.17 -9.42
N THR A 6 5.18 2.27 -10.43
CA THR A 6 6.42 3.04 -10.36
C THR A 6 6.47 3.99 -11.55
N THR A 7 6.71 5.28 -11.31
CA THR A 7 6.78 6.31 -12.36
C THR A 7 7.87 7.31 -12.02
N ASP A 8 8.79 7.56 -12.96
CA ASP A 8 9.92 8.49 -12.81
C ASP A 8 10.75 8.28 -11.53
N GLY A 9 10.91 7.01 -11.12
CA GLY A 9 11.64 6.65 -9.92
C GLY A 9 10.87 6.89 -8.61
N VAL A 10 9.56 7.11 -8.66
CA VAL A 10 8.68 7.15 -7.48
C VAL A 10 7.73 5.96 -7.51
N GLY A 11 7.80 5.11 -6.48
CA GLY A 11 6.85 4.02 -6.28
C GLY A 11 5.60 4.52 -5.54
N LEU A 12 4.42 4.18 -6.03
CA LEU A 12 3.14 4.40 -5.36
C LEU A 12 2.60 3.06 -4.89
N ILE A 13 2.39 2.92 -3.59
CA ILE A 13 1.72 1.78 -2.95
C ILE A 13 0.40 2.30 -2.36
N GLU A 14 -0.73 1.92 -2.92
CA GLU A 14 -2.04 2.41 -2.49
C GLU A 14 -2.87 1.32 -1.81
N LEU A 15 -3.21 1.52 -0.54
CA LEU A 15 -4.15 0.67 0.20
C LEU A 15 -5.53 0.78 -0.45
N ASN A 16 -6.11 -0.35 -0.84
CA ASN A 16 -7.34 -0.36 -1.64
C ASN A 16 -8.38 -1.29 -1.02
N ARG A 17 -8.89 -0.87 0.15
CA ARG A 17 -9.99 -1.48 0.92
C ARG A 17 -10.88 -0.40 1.56
N PRO A 18 -11.43 0.54 0.76
CA PRO A 18 -12.11 1.74 1.27
C PRO A 18 -13.32 1.43 2.15
N GLU A 19 -14.00 0.32 1.92
CA GLU A 19 -15.17 -0.15 2.68
C GLU A 19 -14.85 -0.48 4.15
N ARG A 20 -13.58 -0.78 4.46
CA ARG A 20 -13.08 -0.90 5.85
C ARG A 20 -12.10 0.22 6.22
N ARG A 21 -12.17 1.37 5.54
CA ARG A 21 -11.24 2.49 5.73
C ARG A 21 -9.78 2.03 5.71
N ASN A 22 -9.44 1.13 4.79
CA ASN A 22 -8.09 0.61 4.59
C ASN A 22 -7.45 0.00 5.86
N ALA A 23 -8.25 -0.67 6.70
CA ALA A 23 -7.75 -1.37 7.89
C ALA A 23 -6.74 -2.48 7.51
N LEU A 24 -5.71 -2.65 8.34
CA LEU A 24 -4.58 -3.55 8.09
C LEU A 24 -4.76 -4.87 8.83
N ASP A 25 -5.14 -5.91 8.08
CA ASP A 25 -5.04 -7.30 8.54
C ASP A 25 -3.66 -7.89 8.19
N ILE A 26 -3.38 -9.10 8.69
CA ILE A 26 -2.10 -9.78 8.47
C ILE A 26 -1.81 -9.98 6.97
N ALA A 27 -2.83 -10.26 6.16
CA ALA A 27 -2.68 -10.45 4.73
C ALA A 27 -2.25 -9.15 4.03
N THR A 28 -2.87 -8.04 4.40
CA THR A 28 -2.56 -6.69 3.90
C THR A 28 -1.15 -6.27 4.31
N CYS A 29 -0.74 -6.54 5.56
CA CYS A 29 0.63 -6.29 6.00
C CYS A 29 1.66 -7.06 5.17
N ARG A 30 1.41 -8.34 4.85
CA ARG A 30 2.30 -9.13 3.97
C ARG A 30 2.35 -8.58 2.56
N GLN A 31 1.22 -8.12 2.02
CA GLN A 31 1.16 -7.49 0.71
C GLN A 31 1.95 -6.16 0.69
N LEU A 32 1.91 -5.36 1.77
CA LEU A 32 2.70 -4.12 1.88
C LEU A 32 4.20 -4.39 1.82
N VAL A 33 4.67 -5.44 2.50
CA VAL A 33 6.08 -5.87 2.42
C VAL A 33 6.44 -6.26 0.99
N GLY A 34 5.62 -7.10 0.34
CA GLY A 34 5.86 -7.49 -1.05
C GLY A 34 5.85 -6.29 -2.02
N ALA A 35 4.96 -5.33 -1.81
CA ALA A 35 4.90 -4.10 -2.61
C ALA A 35 6.15 -3.22 -2.43
N ALA A 36 6.66 -3.09 -1.20
CA ALA A 36 7.90 -2.37 -0.91
C ALA A 36 9.12 -3.02 -1.61
N GLU A 37 9.19 -4.34 -1.61
CA GLU A 37 10.22 -5.10 -2.33
C GLU A 37 10.11 -4.91 -3.84
N GLN A 38 8.88 -4.90 -4.37
CA GLN A 38 8.60 -4.68 -5.79
C GLN A 38 9.03 -3.28 -6.25
N VAL A 39 8.59 -2.21 -5.58
CA VAL A 39 8.97 -0.83 -5.99
C VAL A 39 10.47 -0.61 -5.90
N ARG A 40 11.15 -1.24 -4.93
CA ARG A 40 12.61 -1.23 -4.86
C ARG A 40 13.25 -1.90 -6.08
N ALA A 41 12.75 -3.07 -6.48
CA ALA A 41 13.22 -3.79 -7.67
C ALA A 41 12.96 -3.01 -8.97
N ASP A 42 11.85 -2.27 -9.02
CA ASP A 42 11.49 -1.40 -10.15
C ASP A 42 12.34 -0.11 -10.24
N GLY A 43 13.29 0.09 -9.32
CA GLY A 43 14.20 1.23 -9.34
C GLY A 43 13.63 2.50 -8.68
N ALA A 44 12.59 2.38 -7.85
CA ALA A 44 12.08 3.51 -7.09
C ALA A 44 13.16 4.07 -6.14
N ARG A 45 13.33 5.39 -6.18
CA ARG A 45 14.19 6.19 -5.30
C ARG A 45 13.42 6.80 -4.13
N ALA A 46 12.10 6.90 -4.27
CA ALA A 46 11.17 7.33 -3.22
C ALA A 46 9.91 6.47 -3.29
N VAL A 47 9.23 6.32 -2.16
CA VAL A 47 7.96 5.57 -2.07
C VAL A 47 6.89 6.44 -1.42
N VAL A 48 5.73 6.52 -2.06
CA VAL A 48 4.51 7.11 -1.51
C VAL A 48 3.59 5.97 -1.11
N VAL A 49 3.15 5.99 0.15
CA VAL A 49 2.09 5.11 0.63
C VAL A 49 0.81 5.94 0.74
N ALA A 50 -0.22 5.52 0.03
CA ALA A 50 -1.51 6.22 -0.06
C ALA A 50 -2.67 5.30 0.32
N GLY A 51 -3.85 5.88 0.57
CA GLY A 51 -5.09 5.12 0.75
C GLY A 51 -6.10 5.55 -0.28
N ASN A 52 -6.68 4.57 -0.98
CA ASN A 52 -7.79 4.79 -1.89
C ASN A 52 -9.05 5.17 -1.11
N GLY A 53 -9.80 6.13 -1.62
CA GLY A 53 -11.05 6.59 -1.01
C GLY A 53 -10.86 7.63 0.11
N PRO A 54 -11.79 7.71 1.08
CA PRO A 54 -11.92 8.88 1.95
C PRO A 54 -10.92 8.93 3.12
N ALA A 55 -10.12 7.89 3.32
CA ALA A 55 -9.21 7.79 4.45
C ALA A 55 -7.93 7.04 4.06
N PHE A 56 -6.81 7.42 4.67
CA PHE A 56 -5.55 6.71 4.49
C PHE A 56 -5.63 5.28 5.02
N CYS A 57 -5.77 5.12 6.34
CA CYS A 57 -5.83 3.83 7.04
C CYS A 57 -6.46 4.04 8.43
N SER A 58 -7.34 3.13 8.84
CA SER A 58 -7.98 3.15 10.17
C SER A 58 -7.18 2.42 11.25
N GLY A 59 -6.07 1.79 10.91
CA GLY A 59 -5.19 1.06 11.83
C GLY A 59 -5.31 -0.45 11.70
N ALA A 60 -4.96 -1.17 12.77
CA ALA A 60 -4.95 -2.63 12.79
C ALA A 60 -6.37 -3.22 12.76
N ASP A 61 -6.51 -4.32 12.02
CA ASP A 61 -7.72 -5.12 11.89
C ASP A 61 -7.50 -6.48 12.55
N PHE A 62 -8.26 -6.77 13.62
CA PHE A 62 -8.14 -8.01 14.39
C PHE A 62 -9.24 -9.03 14.06
N GLY A 63 -10.10 -8.74 13.08
CA GLY A 63 -11.28 -9.52 12.73
C GLY A 63 -12.49 -8.64 12.48
#